data_AF-A0A9W9I1A9-F1
#
_entry.id   AF-A0A9W9I1A9-F1
#
_cell.length_a   1.000
_cell.length_b   1.000
_cell.length_c   1.000
_cell.angle_alpha   90.00
_cell.angle_beta   90.00
_cell.angle_gamma   90.00
#
_symmetry.space_group_name_H-M   'P 1'
#
loop_
_entity.id
_entity.type
_entity.pdbx_description
1 polymer ?
#
loop_
_entity_poly.entity_id
_entity_poly.type
_entity_poly.pdbx_seq_one_letter_code
_entity_poly.pdbx_strand_id
1 'polypeptide(L)'
;MDPRRPHLPRLATNLAPHDRQLTAKPSKENIPIRRVDTPVPPQEDGETIPPLAGFLYEAPTKPLVAKVESPVAKVKQLLYEDAFAVRSSHNSPQERVARNSVVVAELKTNVQSKVEGFKLAGDLAFRLAQVYQRPESNIMVSLQQDVCLFFDASLPSYLLKIHALPSLIAPMTNVRNTDLIQGALYELIRIPADHGIVLYFPIPEDNLGINGTTARGKSRAWNAPNRLRAPEFSRLSLAP
;
A
#
# COMPACT_ATOMS: atom_id res chain seq x y z
N MET A 1 -11.29 0.41 -66.64
CA MET A 1 -11.09 1.73 -66.00
C MET A 1 -11.99 1.77 -64.79
N ASP A 2 -11.43 1.55 -63.59
CA ASP A 2 -12.16 1.42 -62.33
C ASP A 2 -11.88 2.67 -61.46
N PRO A 3 -12.89 3.47 -61.04
CA PRO A 3 -12.64 4.85 -60.61
C PRO A 3 -12.85 5.08 -59.11
N ARG A 4 -12.19 4.37 -58.17
CA ARG A 4 -12.30 4.68 -56.72
C ARG A 4 -11.05 4.36 -55.88
N ARG A 5 -9.93 5.06 -56.12
CA ARG A 5 -8.89 5.24 -55.08
C ARG A 5 -8.58 6.72 -54.89
N PRO A 6 -8.75 7.29 -53.68
CA PRO A 6 -8.27 8.63 -53.39
C PRO A 6 -6.75 8.63 -53.19
N HIS A 7 -6.10 9.64 -53.77
CA HIS A 7 -4.67 9.91 -53.65
C HIS A 7 -4.35 10.50 -52.27
N LEU A 8 -3.33 9.96 -51.60
CA LEU A 8 -2.72 10.57 -50.40
C LEU A 8 -1.85 11.77 -50.80
N PRO A 9 -1.84 12.86 -50.03
CA PRO A 9 -0.99 14.01 -50.32
C PRO A 9 0.49 13.67 -50.04
N ARG A 10 1.33 13.92 -51.05
CA ARG A 10 2.79 13.97 -50.90
C ARG A 10 3.16 15.30 -50.23
N LEU A 11 3.64 15.25 -48.99
CA LEU A 11 4.40 16.35 -48.40
C LEU A 11 5.86 16.16 -48.80
N ALA A 12 6.31 17.02 -49.71
CA ALA A 12 7.70 17.13 -50.10
C ALA A 12 8.52 17.75 -48.95
N THR A 13 9.71 17.18 -48.79
CA THR A 13 10.84 17.62 -47.98
C THR A 13 11.24 19.07 -48.26
N ASN A 14 11.74 19.76 -47.22
CA ASN A 14 13.09 20.37 -47.16
C ASN A 14 13.12 21.47 -46.11
N LEU A 15 13.96 21.32 -45.08
CA LEU A 15 14.76 22.40 -44.49
C LEU A 15 15.95 21.76 -43.78
N ALA A 16 17.13 22.31 -44.08
CA ALA A 16 18.47 21.76 -43.88
C ALA A 16 18.98 21.90 -42.43
N PRO A 17 20.17 21.34 -42.10
CA PRO A 17 20.61 21.12 -40.73
C PRO A 17 21.22 22.39 -40.12
N HIS A 18 20.92 22.64 -38.85
CA HIS A 18 21.68 23.59 -38.05
C HIS A 18 22.73 22.84 -37.22
N ASP A 19 23.97 22.90 -37.71
CA ASP A 19 25.16 22.78 -36.89
C ASP A 19 25.20 23.92 -35.86
N ARG A 20 25.20 23.57 -34.57
CA ARG A 20 25.79 24.38 -33.51
C ARG A 20 26.51 23.48 -32.51
N GLN A 21 27.80 23.32 -32.74
CA GLN A 21 28.78 23.07 -31.69
C GLN A 21 28.72 24.20 -30.66
N LEU A 22 28.51 23.85 -29.39
CA LEU A 22 28.94 24.66 -28.26
C LEU A 22 29.72 23.76 -27.31
N THR A 23 31.03 23.77 -27.50
CA THR A 23 32.03 23.34 -26.52
C THR A 23 32.13 24.40 -25.42
N ALA A 24 31.88 24.04 -24.16
CA ALA A 24 32.37 24.82 -23.01
C ALA A 24 32.66 23.90 -21.82
N LYS A 25 33.91 23.94 -21.38
CA LYS A 25 34.50 23.28 -20.21
C LYS A 25 33.97 23.87 -18.89
N PRO A 26 34.11 23.16 -17.75
CA PRO A 26 33.54 23.57 -16.47
C PRO A 26 34.33 24.72 -15.84
N SER A 27 33.65 25.78 -15.38
CA SER A 27 34.25 26.76 -14.47
C SER A 27 34.00 26.32 -13.02
N LYS A 28 35.09 26.38 -12.23
CA LYS A 28 35.05 26.28 -10.78
C LYS A 28 34.66 27.64 -10.23
N GLU A 29 33.63 27.69 -9.38
CA GLU A 29 33.44 28.85 -8.51
C GLU A 29 32.93 28.39 -7.14
N ASN A 30 33.72 28.73 -6.12
CA ASN A 30 33.55 28.40 -4.72
C ASN A 30 32.33 29.13 -4.14
N ILE A 31 31.44 28.39 -3.46
CA ILE A 31 30.46 28.98 -2.54
C ILE A 31 30.67 28.31 -1.16
N PRO A 32 30.88 29.09 -0.08
CA PRO A 32 31.32 28.57 1.20
C PRO A 32 30.21 27.86 1.98
N ILE A 33 30.59 26.75 2.60
CA ILE A 33 29.80 25.90 3.50
C ILE A 33 29.43 26.70 4.75
N ARG A 34 28.14 27.05 4.90
CA ARG A 34 27.59 27.52 6.17
C ARG A 34 27.33 26.31 7.06
N ARG A 35 28.18 26.14 8.09
CA ARG A 35 27.96 25.19 9.18
C ARG A 35 26.71 25.63 9.96
N VAL A 36 25.77 24.71 10.15
CA VAL A 36 24.70 24.85 11.15
C VAL A 36 25.09 23.93 12.28
N ASP A 37 25.46 24.53 13.41
CA ASP A 37 25.93 23.84 14.60
C ASP A 37 24.76 23.13 15.31
N THR A 38 24.97 21.85 15.58
CA THR A 38 24.14 21.00 16.44
C THR A 38 24.34 21.40 17.91
N PRO A 39 23.28 21.54 18.73
CA PRO A 39 23.45 21.78 20.17
C PRO A 39 23.97 20.54 20.91
N VAL A 40 25.06 20.72 21.66
CA VAL A 40 25.69 19.74 22.57
C VAL A 40 24.94 19.73 23.91
N PRO A 41 24.71 18.56 24.56
CA PRO A 41 24.11 18.47 25.89
C PRO A 41 25.11 18.87 27.00
N PRO A 42 24.67 19.46 28.14
CA PRO A 42 25.58 19.75 29.25
C PRO A 42 26.02 18.46 29.96
N GLN A 43 27.33 18.28 30.12
CA GLN A 43 27.93 17.27 30.99
C GLN A 43 27.98 17.74 32.44
N GLU A 44 27.96 16.74 33.31
CA GLU A 44 27.97 16.75 34.76
C GLU A 44 29.34 17.11 35.34
N ASP A 45 29.35 17.97 36.36
CA ASP A 45 30.49 18.18 37.26
C ASP A 45 30.12 17.58 38.62
N GLY A 46 30.82 16.52 39.03
CA GLY A 46 30.69 15.91 40.36
C GLY A 46 31.70 16.49 41.34
N GLU A 47 31.37 16.48 42.64
CA GLU A 47 32.35 16.23 43.72
C GLU A 47 31.66 15.94 45.08
N THR A 48 31.97 14.74 45.59
CA THR A 48 32.37 14.39 46.97
C THR A 48 31.40 14.49 48.16
N ILE A 49 31.11 13.31 48.73
CA ILE A 49 30.42 13.05 50.01
C ILE A 49 31.43 13.10 51.18
N PRO A 50 31.01 13.57 52.38
CA PRO A 50 31.40 12.92 53.63
C PRO A 50 30.20 12.62 54.57
N PRO A 51 30.37 11.77 55.61
CA PRO A 51 29.28 10.99 56.20
C PRO A 51 28.77 11.47 57.59
N LEU A 52 27.52 11.04 57.86
CA LEU A 52 26.91 10.59 59.13
C LEU A 52 26.93 11.50 60.38
N ALA A 53 25.75 12.02 60.76
CA ALA A 53 24.99 11.65 61.98
C ALA A 53 24.09 12.80 62.51
N GLY A 54 22.79 12.52 62.54
CA GLY A 54 21.86 12.85 63.63
C GLY A 54 21.46 14.31 63.86
N PHE A 55 20.28 14.70 63.37
CA PHE A 55 19.29 15.44 64.17
C PHE A 55 17.87 15.12 63.67
N LEU A 56 17.01 14.77 64.62
CA LEU A 56 15.59 14.48 64.48
C LEU A 56 14.83 15.68 63.88
N TYR A 57 13.95 15.42 62.90
CA TYR A 57 12.72 16.19 62.73
C TYR A 57 11.64 15.33 62.07
N GLU A 58 10.46 15.39 62.68
CA GLU A 58 9.27 14.59 62.40
C GLU A 58 8.73 14.80 60.98
N ALA A 59 8.09 13.76 60.45
CA ALA A 59 7.41 13.77 59.17
C ALA A 59 6.08 14.56 59.25
N PRO A 60 5.77 15.45 58.29
CA PRO A 60 4.40 15.92 58.10
C PRO A 60 3.63 14.86 57.30
N THR A 61 2.70 14.21 57.98
CA THR A 61 1.66 13.35 57.40
C THR A 61 0.86 14.14 56.36
N LYS A 62 0.93 13.72 55.10
CA LYS A 62 0.02 14.19 54.05
C LYS A 62 -1.34 13.50 54.25
N PRO A 63 -2.47 14.24 54.26
CA PRO A 63 -3.77 13.62 54.36
C PRO A 63 -4.11 12.86 53.08
N LEU A 64 -4.60 11.64 53.26
CA LEU A 64 -5.20 10.80 52.25
C LEU A 64 -6.48 11.50 51.73
N VAL A 65 -6.37 12.28 50.65
CA VAL A 65 -7.56 12.79 49.95
C VAL A 65 -8.18 11.61 49.22
N ALA A 66 -9.20 11.02 49.86
CA ALA A 66 -10.13 10.13 49.18
C ALA A 66 -10.72 10.89 47.98
N LYS A 67 -10.35 10.48 46.78
CA LYS A 67 -10.94 10.97 45.53
C LYS A 67 -12.42 10.55 45.53
N VAL A 68 -13.29 11.44 46.01
CA VAL A 68 -14.74 11.29 45.83
C VAL A 68 -15.01 11.47 44.34
N GLU A 69 -14.97 10.37 43.62
CA GLU A 69 -15.42 10.33 42.24
C GLU A 69 -16.94 10.56 42.24
N SER A 70 -17.33 11.79 41.90
CA SER A 70 -18.73 12.10 41.68
C SER A 70 -19.31 11.14 40.63
N PRO A 71 -20.56 10.67 40.79
CA PRO A 71 -21.20 9.80 39.80
C PRO A 71 -21.23 10.44 38.40
N VAL A 72 -21.21 11.78 38.32
CA VAL A 72 -21.13 12.54 37.07
C VAL A 72 -19.78 12.40 36.37
N ALA A 73 -18.67 12.29 37.12
CA ALA A 73 -17.34 12.09 36.53
C ALA A 73 -17.18 10.69 35.93
N LYS A 74 -17.74 9.67 36.60
CA LYS A 74 -17.81 8.30 36.06
C LYS A 74 -18.70 8.22 34.83
N VAL A 75 -19.88 8.85 34.88
CA VAL A 75 -20.80 8.92 33.74
C VAL A 75 -20.16 9.64 32.55
N LYS A 76 -19.43 10.75 32.77
CA LYS A 76 -18.67 11.44 31.71
C LYS A 76 -17.55 10.57 31.17
N GLN A 77 -16.76 9.91 32.01
CA GLN A 77 -15.69 9.01 31.56
C GLN A 77 -16.25 7.83 30.75
N LEU A 78 -17.35 7.23 31.20
CA LEU A 78 -18.06 6.19 30.47
C LEU A 78 -18.66 6.71 29.15
N LEU A 79 -19.19 7.93 29.11
CA LEU A 79 -19.67 8.57 27.88
C LEU A 79 -18.53 8.87 26.88
N TYR A 80 -17.35 9.27 27.38
CA TYR A 80 -16.16 9.45 26.55
C TYR A 80 -15.62 8.11 26.05
N GLU A 81 -15.54 7.09 26.90
CA GLU A 81 -15.14 5.74 26.49
C GLU A 81 -16.12 5.14 25.46
N ASP A 82 -17.42 5.31 25.64
CA ASP A 82 -18.46 4.80 24.72
C ASP A 82 -18.45 5.57 23.38
N ALA A 83 -18.18 6.89 23.40
CA ALA A 83 -18.03 7.70 22.19
C ALA A 83 -16.84 7.26 21.30
N PHE A 84 -15.84 6.58 21.87
CA PHE A 84 -14.73 5.98 21.12
C PHE A 84 -14.84 4.46 20.96
N ALA A 85 -15.57 3.76 21.83
CA ALA A 85 -15.84 2.32 21.72
C ALA A 85 -16.75 1.98 20.53
N VAL A 86 -17.57 2.92 20.06
CA VAL A 86 -18.37 2.76 18.84
C VAL A 86 -17.51 2.70 17.56
N ARG A 87 -16.20 3.00 17.62
CA ARG A 87 -15.29 2.99 16.46
C ARG A 87 -14.62 1.64 16.16
N SER A 88 -15.09 0.53 16.71
CA SER A 88 -14.59 -0.81 16.37
C SER A 88 -15.72 -1.80 16.09
N SER A 89 -16.74 -1.34 15.37
CA SER A 89 -17.58 -2.23 14.56
C SER A 89 -16.73 -2.83 13.42
N HIS A 90 -15.85 -3.78 13.75
CA HIS A 90 -14.98 -4.53 12.82
C HIS A 90 -15.74 -5.42 11.82
N ASN A 91 -17.05 -5.19 11.67
CA ASN A 91 -18.00 -6.02 10.95
C ASN A 91 -18.96 -5.19 10.09
N SER A 92 -18.62 -3.92 9.81
CA SER A 92 -19.38 -3.18 8.82
C SER A 92 -19.36 -3.94 7.48
N PRO A 93 -20.49 -4.04 6.77
CA PRO A 93 -20.53 -4.76 5.50
C PRO A 93 -19.53 -4.23 4.47
N GLN A 94 -19.21 -2.93 4.51
CA GLN A 94 -18.15 -2.31 3.71
C GLN A 94 -16.76 -2.83 4.08
N GLU A 95 -16.45 -2.99 5.37
CA GLU A 95 -15.18 -3.57 5.81
C GLU A 95 -15.08 -5.06 5.46
N ARG A 96 -16.19 -5.81 5.54
CA ARG A 96 -16.24 -7.22 5.10
C ARG A 96 -16.02 -7.36 3.59
N VAL A 97 -16.49 -6.40 2.80
CA VAL A 97 -16.27 -6.37 1.35
C VAL A 97 -14.82 -6.00 1.05
N ALA A 98 -14.27 -5.00 1.72
CA ALA A 98 -12.87 -4.66 1.61
C ALA A 98 -11.98 -5.86 1.99
N ARG A 99 -12.30 -6.60 3.07
CA ARG A 99 -11.56 -7.81 3.51
C ARG A 99 -11.62 -8.96 2.52
N ASN A 100 -12.71 -9.07 1.77
CA ASN A 100 -12.93 -10.14 0.80
C ASN A 100 -12.76 -9.68 -0.66
N SER A 101 -12.19 -8.50 -0.89
CA SER A 101 -11.96 -7.98 -2.23
C SER A 101 -10.73 -8.63 -2.86
N VAL A 102 -10.81 -8.88 -4.16
CA VAL A 102 -9.68 -9.40 -4.93
C VAL A 102 -8.70 -8.28 -5.28
N VAL A 103 -7.41 -8.60 -5.28
CA VAL A 103 -6.34 -7.79 -5.85
C VAL A 103 -5.81 -8.52 -7.08
N VAL A 104 -5.78 -7.82 -8.21
CA VAL A 104 -5.21 -8.35 -9.45
C VAL A 104 -3.89 -7.64 -9.71
N ALA A 105 -2.83 -8.43 -9.92
CA ALA A 105 -1.48 -7.95 -10.17
C ALA A 105 -1.02 -8.41 -11.55
N GLU A 106 -0.61 -7.49 -12.40
CA GLU A 106 -0.01 -7.78 -13.70
C GLU A 106 1.47 -7.45 -13.65
N LEU A 107 2.34 -8.46 -13.67
CA LEU A 107 3.78 -8.31 -13.71
C LEU A 107 4.30 -8.54 -15.13
N LYS A 108 4.95 -7.52 -15.68
CA LYS A 108 5.73 -7.61 -16.92
C LYS A 108 7.21 -7.43 -16.61
N THR A 109 8.05 -8.29 -17.16
CA THR A 109 9.51 -8.23 -16.99
C THR A 109 10.23 -8.59 -18.28
N ASN A 110 11.39 -7.97 -18.51
CA ASN A 110 12.30 -8.31 -19.60
C ASN A 110 13.26 -9.46 -19.24
N VAL A 111 13.21 -9.96 -17.99
CA VAL A 111 14.02 -11.10 -17.55
C VAL A 111 13.17 -12.36 -17.46
N GLN A 112 13.65 -13.44 -18.06
CA GLN A 112 13.14 -14.77 -17.79
C GLN A 112 13.67 -15.25 -16.42
N SER A 113 12.77 -15.58 -15.49
CA SER A 113 13.19 -16.12 -14.20
C SER A 113 13.82 -17.51 -14.37
N LYS A 114 14.84 -17.80 -13.57
CA LYS A 114 15.45 -19.15 -13.50
C LYS A 114 14.47 -20.22 -12.97
N VAL A 115 13.44 -19.78 -12.27
CA VAL A 115 12.39 -20.60 -11.68
C VAL A 115 11.22 -20.68 -12.65
N GLU A 116 10.48 -21.80 -12.63
CA GLU A 116 9.23 -21.94 -13.37
C GLU A 116 8.28 -20.77 -13.10
N GLY A 117 7.69 -20.20 -14.16
CA GLY A 117 6.85 -19.01 -14.08
C GLY A 117 5.65 -19.15 -13.14
N PHE A 118 5.07 -20.36 -13.03
CA PHE A 118 3.96 -20.61 -12.11
C PHE A 118 4.38 -20.48 -10.64
N LYS A 119 5.56 -21.00 -10.27
CA LYS A 119 6.08 -20.85 -8.90
C LYS A 119 6.40 -19.39 -8.59
N LEU A 120 6.97 -18.64 -9.54
CA LEU A 120 7.18 -17.20 -9.36
C LEU A 120 5.86 -16.46 -9.13
N ALA A 121 4.82 -16.77 -9.90
CA ALA A 121 3.50 -16.17 -9.72
C ALA A 121 2.90 -16.50 -8.35
N GLY A 122 3.03 -17.75 -7.87
CA GLY A 122 2.60 -18.16 -6.54
C GLY A 122 3.37 -17.48 -5.41
N ASP A 123 4.70 -17.43 -5.49
CA ASP A 123 5.54 -16.75 -4.50
C ASP A 123 5.20 -15.24 -4.42
N LEU A 124 4.94 -14.60 -5.57
CA LEU A 124 4.48 -13.21 -5.63
C LEU A 124 3.07 -13.05 -5.05
N ALA A 125 2.14 -13.97 -5.36
CA ALA A 125 0.79 -13.94 -4.82
C ALA A 125 0.80 -14.03 -3.28
N PHE A 126 1.64 -14.90 -2.72
CA PHE A 126 1.85 -15.03 -1.29
C PHE A 126 2.38 -13.72 -0.66
N ARG A 127 3.38 -13.08 -1.29
CA ARG A 127 3.92 -11.78 -0.82
C ARG A 127 2.85 -10.68 -0.88
N LEU A 128 2.08 -10.61 -1.95
CA LEU A 128 0.98 -9.64 -2.09
C LEU A 128 -0.14 -9.89 -1.07
N ALA A 129 -0.46 -11.14 -0.78
CA ALA A 129 -1.42 -11.52 0.25
C ALA A 129 -1.01 -10.94 1.62
N GLN A 130 0.29 -10.99 1.96
CA GLN A 130 0.83 -10.39 3.18
C GLN A 130 0.74 -8.85 3.16
N VAL A 131 1.12 -8.21 2.04
CA VAL A 131 1.08 -6.74 1.89
C VAL A 131 -0.34 -6.21 2.03
N TYR A 132 -1.31 -6.83 1.36
CA TYR A 132 -2.72 -6.37 1.40
C TYR A 132 -3.52 -6.96 2.56
N GLN A 133 -2.93 -7.84 3.38
CA GLN A 133 -3.61 -8.59 4.43
C GLN A 133 -4.87 -9.30 3.90
N ARG A 134 -4.68 -10.05 2.82
CA ARG A 134 -5.75 -10.81 2.13
C ARG A 134 -5.37 -12.28 2.07
N PRO A 135 -6.37 -13.19 2.03
CA PRO A 135 -6.07 -14.57 1.72
C PRO A 135 -5.51 -14.66 0.30
N GLU A 136 -4.60 -15.61 0.07
CA GLU A 136 -3.98 -15.84 -1.23
C GLU A 136 -5.01 -16.17 -2.32
N SER A 137 -6.14 -16.80 -1.95
CA SER A 137 -7.28 -17.05 -2.84
C SER A 137 -7.94 -15.80 -3.41
N ASN A 138 -7.69 -14.63 -2.83
CA ASN A 138 -8.15 -13.33 -3.32
C ASN A 138 -7.04 -12.54 -4.04
N ILE A 139 -5.90 -13.17 -4.34
CA ILE A 139 -4.84 -12.56 -5.13
C ILE A 139 -4.77 -13.27 -6.47
N MET A 140 -4.87 -12.50 -7.55
CA MET A 140 -4.67 -12.99 -8.91
C MET A 140 -3.39 -12.36 -9.46
N VAL A 141 -2.46 -13.19 -9.95
CA VAL A 141 -1.22 -12.72 -10.57
C VAL A 141 -1.21 -13.15 -12.03
N SER A 142 -1.01 -12.19 -12.93
CA SER A 142 -0.69 -12.41 -14.33
C SER A 142 0.80 -12.09 -14.53
N LEU A 143 1.54 -13.04 -15.10
CA LEU A 143 2.99 -12.93 -15.32
C LEU A 143 3.29 -12.95 -16.82
N GLN A 144 4.00 -11.94 -17.30
CA GLN A 144 4.55 -11.86 -18.64
C GLN A 144 6.07 -11.69 -18.56
N GLN A 145 6.80 -12.70 -19.03
CA GLN A 145 8.27 -12.72 -19.05
C GLN A 145 8.78 -12.53 -20.46
N ASP A 146 10.06 -12.15 -20.57
CA ASP A 146 10.75 -11.95 -21.86
C ASP A 146 10.05 -10.91 -22.78
N VAL A 147 9.48 -9.88 -22.15
CA VAL A 147 8.84 -8.77 -22.88
C VAL A 147 9.86 -7.66 -23.11
N CYS A 148 9.80 -7.00 -24.27
CA CYS A 148 10.64 -5.84 -24.55
C CYS A 148 10.21 -4.65 -23.68
N LEU A 149 10.96 -4.41 -22.60
CA LEU A 149 10.85 -3.23 -21.74
C LEU A 149 12.15 -2.43 -21.85
N PHE A 150 12.02 -1.12 -22.01
CA PHE A 150 13.14 -0.18 -22.03
C PHE A 150 12.93 0.84 -20.92
N PHE A 151 13.81 0.81 -19.92
CA PHE A 151 13.77 1.72 -18.78
C PHE A 151 15.19 1.98 -18.28
N ASP A 152 15.66 3.21 -18.49
CA ASP A 152 16.99 3.71 -18.12
C ASP A 152 18.14 2.70 -18.37
N ALA A 153 18.62 2.68 -19.62
CA ALA A 153 19.54 1.68 -20.17
C ALA A 153 18.92 0.27 -20.31
N SER A 154 19.60 -0.62 -21.05
CA SER A 154 19.14 -1.99 -21.34
C SER A 154 19.32 -2.92 -20.12
N LEU A 155 18.93 -2.47 -18.94
CA LEU A 155 19.01 -3.22 -17.70
C LEU A 155 17.71 -4.00 -17.45
N PRO A 156 17.78 -5.08 -16.64
CA PRO A 156 16.59 -5.75 -16.13
C PRO A 156 15.60 -4.76 -15.53
N SER A 157 14.36 -4.78 -16.00
CA SER A 157 13.30 -3.89 -15.51
C SER A 157 11.97 -4.62 -15.43
N TYR A 158 11.10 -4.11 -14.57
CA TYR A 158 9.73 -4.61 -14.47
C TYR A 158 8.71 -3.48 -14.42
N LEU A 159 7.51 -3.81 -14.90
CA LEU A 159 6.31 -3.02 -14.73
C LEU A 159 5.28 -3.88 -14.01
N LEU A 160 4.89 -3.45 -12.82
CA LEU A 160 3.82 -4.06 -12.05
C LEU A 160 2.60 -3.15 -12.05
N LYS A 161 1.44 -3.68 -12.43
CA LYS A 161 0.16 -2.99 -12.26
C LYS A 161 -0.66 -3.68 -11.19
N ILE A 162 -1.16 -2.91 -10.25
CA ILE A 162 -2.04 -3.36 -9.19
C ILE A 162 -3.43 -2.81 -9.44
N HIS A 163 -4.39 -3.70 -9.57
CA HIS A 163 -5.80 -3.42 -9.75
C HIS A 163 -6.55 -3.86 -8.51
N ALA A 164 -7.16 -2.92 -7.79
CA ALA A 164 -7.84 -3.20 -6.53
C ALA A 164 -8.97 -2.20 -6.27
N LEU A 165 -9.82 -2.47 -5.28
CA LEU A 165 -10.84 -1.50 -4.87
C LEU A 165 -10.19 -0.18 -4.40
N PRO A 166 -10.88 0.97 -4.56
CA PRO A 166 -10.38 2.27 -4.10
C PRO A 166 -10.03 2.29 -2.61
N SER A 167 -10.70 1.48 -1.79
CA SER A 167 -10.41 1.35 -0.36
C SER A 167 -9.02 0.77 -0.05
N LEU A 168 -8.39 0.09 -1.02
CA LEU A 168 -7.04 -0.46 -0.90
C LEU A 168 -5.97 0.42 -1.56
N ILE A 169 -6.37 1.46 -2.30
CA ILE A 169 -5.48 2.32 -3.05
C ILE A 169 -5.61 3.74 -2.49
N ALA A 170 -4.64 4.11 -1.65
CA ALA A 170 -4.58 5.41 -1.01
C ALA A 170 -3.12 5.91 -1.02
N PRO A 171 -2.86 7.23 -1.14
CA PRO A 171 -1.50 7.75 -1.32
C PRO A 171 -0.48 7.22 -0.31
N MET A 172 -0.79 7.28 0.99
CA MET A 172 0.10 6.79 2.05
C MET A 172 0.27 5.26 2.04
N THR A 173 -0.83 4.54 1.79
CA THR A 173 -0.82 3.07 1.67
C THR A 173 0.04 2.63 0.49
N ASN A 174 -0.07 3.33 -0.64
CA ASN A 174 0.67 3.02 -1.86
C ASN A 174 2.18 3.20 -1.66
N VAL A 175 2.62 4.25 -0.95
CA VAL A 175 4.05 4.43 -0.62
C VAL A 175 4.58 3.23 0.16
N ARG A 176 3.89 2.84 1.24
CA ARG A 176 4.28 1.67 2.05
C ARG A 176 4.25 0.37 1.24
N ASN A 177 3.19 0.17 0.46
CA ASN A 177 3.04 -1.04 -0.33
C ASN A 177 4.10 -1.12 -1.43
N THR A 178 4.49 0.01 -2.02
CA THR A 178 5.53 0.06 -3.05
C THR A 178 6.83 -0.49 -2.48
N ASP A 179 7.29 0.04 -1.34
CA ASP A 179 8.52 -0.42 -0.68
C ASP A 179 8.50 -1.95 -0.41
N LEU A 180 7.41 -2.45 0.18
CA LEU A 180 7.26 -3.88 0.49
C LEU A 180 7.24 -4.76 -0.78
N ILE A 181 6.51 -4.33 -1.81
CA ILE A 181 6.37 -5.07 -3.06
C ILE A 181 7.69 -5.08 -3.84
N GLN A 182 8.37 -3.94 -3.94
CA GLN A 182 9.64 -3.85 -4.63
C GLN A 182 10.73 -4.64 -3.91
N GLY A 183 10.74 -4.65 -2.57
CA GLY A 183 11.59 -5.53 -1.78
C GLY A 183 11.33 -7.01 -2.07
N ALA A 184 10.06 -7.44 -2.12
CA ALA A 184 9.70 -8.81 -2.48
C ALA A 184 10.12 -9.16 -3.92
N LEU A 185 9.95 -8.26 -4.89
CA LEU A 185 10.40 -8.49 -6.26
C LEU A 185 11.93 -8.59 -6.36
N TYR A 186 12.67 -7.81 -5.58
CA TYR A 186 14.12 -7.95 -5.52
C TYR A 186 14.54 -9.34 -5.01
N GLU A 187 13.85 -9.90 -4.02
CA GLU A 187 14.10 -11.28 -3.55
C GLU A 187 13.82 -12.33 -4.64
N LEU A 188 12.72 -12.17 -5.38
CA LEU A 188 12.20 -13.16 -6.31
C LEU A 188 12.90 -13.14 -7.68
N ILE A 189 13.09 -11.96 -8.26
CA ILE A 189 13.60 -11.78 -9.64
C ILE A 189 14.92 -11.01 -9.72
N ARG A 190 15.47 -10.54 -8.59
CA ARG A 190 16.77 -9.83 -8.51
C ARG A 190 16.83 -8.55 -9.35
N ILE A 191 15.68 -7.92 -9.58
CA ILE A 191 15.60 -6.59 -10.19
C ILE A 191 15.49 -5.55 -9.06
N PRO A 192 16.43 -4.60 -8.96
CA PRO A 192 16.39 -3.56 -7.94
C PRO A 192 15.21 -2.59 -8.15
N ALA A 193 14.85 -1.87 -7.09
CA ALA A 193 13.65 -1.02 -7.04
C ALA A 193 13.72 0.22 -7.96
N ASP A 194 14.93 0.71 -8.23
CA ASP A 194 15.23 1.81 -9.16
C ASP A 194 14.86 1.47 -10.61
N HIS A 195 14.95 0.19 -11.01
CA HIS A 195 14.56 -0.29 -12.34
C HIS A 195 13.13 -0.86 -12.40
N GLY A 196 12.32 -0.58 -11.38
CA GLY A 196 10.98 -1.11 -11.22
C GLY A 196 9.91 -0.03 -11.13
N ILE A 197 8.81 -0.19 -11.85
CA ILE A 197 7.64 0.71 -11.74
C ILE A 197 6.44 -0.06 -11.20
N VAL A 198 5.80 0.50 -10.17
CA VAL A 198 4.52 0.01 -9.64
C VAL A 198 3.42 1.04 -9.90
N LEU A 199 2.38 0.63 -10.61
CA LEU A 199 1.21 1.46 -10.94
C LEU A 199 -0.02 0.94 -10.18
N TYR A 200 -0.78 1.85 -9.57
CA TYR A 200 -2.01 1.52 -8.85
C TYR A 200 -3.24 1.99 -9.63
N PHE A 201 -4.16 1.07 -9.89
CA PHE A 201 -5.39 1.28 -10.64
C PHE A 201 -6.61 0.98 -9.76
N PRO A 202 -7.31 2.01 -9.26
CA PRO A 202 -8.55 1.80 -8.51
C PRO A 202 -9.67 1.31 -9.43
N ILE A 203 -10.29 0.18 -9.08
CA ILE A 203 -11.44 -0.39 -9.76
C ILE A 203 -12.68 -0.21 -8.87
N PRO A 204 -13.66 0.62 -9.27
CA PRO A 204 -14.92 0.75 -8.53
C PRO A 204 -15.59 -0.59 -8.27
N GLU A 205 -16.30 -0.72 -7.14
CA GLU A 205 -16.96 -1.98 -6.74
C GLU A 205 -17.94 -2.53 -7.78
N ASP A 206 -18.53 -1.66 -8.60
CA ASP A 206 -19.44 -2.02 -9.70
C ASP A 206 -18.72 -2.70 -10.87
N ASN A 207 -17.43 -2.44 -11.03
CA ASN A 207 -16.63 -2.87 -12.17
C ASN A 207 -15.72 -4.06 -11.83
N LEU A 208 -15.70 -4.51 -10.58
CA LEU A 208 -14.94 -5.66 -10.13
C LEU A 208 -15.86 -6.89 -10.04
N GLY A 209 -15.87 -7.72 -11.10
CA GLY A 209 -16.68 -8.94 -11.19
C GLY A 209 -15.95 -10.18 -10.69
N ILE A 210 -16.55 -10.92 -9.75
CA ILE A 210 -16.02 -12.17 -9.17
C ILE A 210 -17.20 -13.10 -8.86
N ASN A 211 -17.08 -14.39 -9.17
CA ASN A 211 -18.09 -15.43 -8.87
C ASN A 211 -19.51 -15.08 -9.37
N GLY A 212 -19.61 -14.55 -10.59
CA GLY A 212 -20.90 -14.22 -11.22
C GLY A 212 -21.61 -12.99 -10.63
N THR A 213 -20.96 -12.21 -9.75
CA THR A 213 -21.48 -10.95 -9.24
C THR A 213 -20.39 -9.88 -9.22
N THR A 214 -20.75 -8.64 -8.90
CA THR A 214 -19.77 -7.56 -8.69
C THR A 214 -19.44 -7.42 -7.21
N ALA A 215 -18.32 -6.78 -6.86
CA ALA A 215 -17.99 -6.49 -5.46
C ALA A 215 -19.12 -5.69 -4.78
N ARG A 216 -19.77 -4.77 -5.51
CA ARG A 216 -20.96 -4.07 -5.01
C ARG A 216 -22.15 -5.01 -4.85
N GLY A 217 -22.41 -5.89 -5.82
CA GLY A 217 -23.47 -6.90 -5.75
C GLY A 217 -23.32 -7.80 -4.51
N LYS A 218 -22.10 -8.25 -4.24
CA LYS A 218 -21.75 -8.99 -3.02
C LYS A 218 -22.03 -8.14 -1.78
N SER A 219 -21.56 -6.90 -1.73
CA SER A 219 -21.87 -5.97 -0.61
C SER A 219 -23.37 -5.84 -0.34
N ARG A 220 -24.18 -5.66 -1.39
CA ARG A 220 -25.64 -5.53 -1.30
C ARG A 220 -26.28 -6.80 -0.75
N ALA A 221 -25.86 -7.98 -1.22
CA ALA A 221 -26.35 -9.25 -0.70
C ALA A 221 -26.05 -9.42 0.79
N TRP A 222 -24.91 -8.91 1.26
CA TRP A 222 -24.51 -8.99 2.68
C TRP A 222 -25.24 -7.96 3.55
N ASN A 223 -25.68 -6.86 2.95
CA ASN A 223 -26.51 -5.82 3.55
C ASN A 223 -28.01 -6.12 3.53
N ALA A 224 -28.45 -7.15 2.78
CA ALA A 224 -29.86 -7.47 2.70
C ALA A 224 -30.38 -8.00 4.06
N PRO A 225 -31.53 -7.51 4.56
CA PRO A 225 -32.16 -8.06 5.74
C PRO A 225 -32.43 -9.56 5.52
N ASN A 226 -32.24 -10.35 6.58
CA ASN A 226 -32.03 -11.81 6.57
C ASN A 226 -33.17 -12.70 5.98
N ARG A 227 -34.12 -12.15 5.22
CA ARG A 227 -35.30 -12.86 4.69
C ARG A 227 -35.09 -13.63 3.38
N LEU A 228 -33.93 -13.53 2.73
CA LEU A 228 -33.68 -14.20 1.44
C LEU A 228 -32.51 -15.20 1.45
N ARG A 229 -31.92 -15.50 2.62
CA ARG A 229 -30.96 -16.61 2.74
C ARG A 229 -31.70 -17.92 3.00
N ALA A 230 -32.48 -18.37 2.01
CA ALA A 230 -32.88 -19.77 1.95
C ALA A 230 -31.90 -20.51 1.03
N PRO A 231 -31.24 -21.58 1.47
CA PRO A 231 -30.62 -22.51 0.53
C PRO A 231 -31.72 -23.29 -0.19
N GLU A 232 -31.82 -23.13 -1.51
CA GLU A 232 -32.58 -24.06 -2.37
C GLU A 232 -31.85 -25.40 -2.45
N PHE A 233 -31.89 -26.18 -1.38
CA PHE A 233 -31.51 -27.59 -1.40
C PHE A 233 -32.41 -28.34 -0.42
N SER A 234 -33.68 -28.53 -0.78
CA SER A 234 -34.55 -29.59 -0.26
C SER A 234 -35.89 -29.59 -1.00
N ARG A 235 -35.90 -30.02 -2.26
CA ARG A 235 -37.05 -30.72 -2.83
C ARG A 235 -36.53 -31.69 -3.87
N LEU A 236 -36.33 -32.93 -3.45
CA LEU A 236 -36.76 -34.14 -4.13
C LEU A 236 -36.55 -35.29 -3.12
N SER A 237 -37.46 -35.34 -2.14
CA SER A 237 -37.73 -36.55 -1.36
C SER A 237 -38.81 -37.31 -2.10
N LEU A 238 -38.48 -38.55 -2.49
CA LEU A 238 -39.30 -39.76 -2.45
C LEU A 238 -40.82 -39.61 -2.60
N ALA A 239 -41.35 -40.28 -3.62
CA ALA A 239 -42.52 -41.16 -3.51
C ALA A 239 -42.74 -41.91 -4.84
N PRO A 240 -43.50 -43.02 -4.84
CA PRO A 240 -43.55 -44.13 -3.90
C PRO A 240 -42.97 -45.44 -4.48
#